data_AF-A0A946BIJ8-F1
#
_entry.id   AF-A0A946BIJ8-F1
#
_cell.length_a   1.000
_cell.length_b   1.000
_cell.length_c   1.000
_cell.angle_alpha   90.00
_cell.angle_beta   90.00
_cell.angle_gamma   90.00
#
_symmetry.space_group_name_H-M   'P 1'
#
loop_
_entity.id
_entity.type
_entity.pdbx_description
1 polymer ?
#
loop_
_entity_poly.entity_id
_entity_poly.type
_entity_poly.pdbx_seq_one_letter_code
_entity_poly.pdbx_strand_id
1 'polypeptide(L)'
;MVQLKGHIERVTFSSEESAFFVCKLKVKGEKDLVTIVGNMVNPIPGEVVELKGQWILHPKFGNQLQVNQYKTLVPATQLGIQKYLGSGLIKGIGPVMAKRIVKRFGIKSLDIIEKSIDKLSLVEGIGKKRVEMIQQAWEEQKEVRSVMLFLQSQGVSTAYAAKIFKTYGQDAIHIVKENPYRLARDIFGIGFITADSIAEKLGMEKNAPQRIEAGIEYLLHKLADEGHVCCPYNDLCQKVQQMLEVEKPIVLKAVANSFQANRIVIEDVAENTNEDANEDANENIGGEQKNNKLVFLKKYHVCETGIAENFKRVKNSCKSVRKIDLNKAIEWVKGQIKITLAKKQEEAVKKSLKEKVLIITGGPGTGKTTIINAIIKILKKAKAKILLAAPTGRAAKRMSEA
;
A
#
# COMPACT_ATOMS: atom_id res chain seq x y z
N MET A 1 -25.06 24.43 -19.43
CA MET A 1 -24.13 23.28 -19.57
C MET A 1 -24.08 22.90 -21.02
N VAL A 2 -22.88 22.72 -21.57
CA VAL A 2 -22.65 22.36 -22.97
C VAL A 2 -22.37 20.87 -23.05
N GLN A 3 -22.92 20.21 -24.06
CA GLN A 3 -22.67 18.81 -24.35
C GLN A 3 -21.83 18.72 -25.63
N LEU A 4 -20.64 18.12 -25.53
CA LEU A 4 -19.73 17.90 -26.65
C LEU A 4 -19.48 16.42 -26.85
N LYS A 5 -19.46 15.98 -28.11
CA LYS A 5 -19.08 14.63 -28.50
C LYS A 5 -17.91 14.68 -29.46
N GLY A 6 -16.84 13.98 -29.14
CA GLY A 6 -15.62 13.98 -29.94
C GLY A 6 -14.71 12.81 -29.59
N HIS A 7 -13.60 12.71 -30.31
CA HIS A 7 -12.54 11.76 -29.95
C HIS A 7 -11.34 12.49 -29.37
N ILE A 8 -10.68 11.87 -28.39
CA ILE A 8 -9.48 12.41 -27.77
C ILE A 8 -8.34 12.29 -28.78
N GLU A 9 -7.84 13.42 -29.29
CA GLU A 9 -6.72 13.44 -30.25
C GLU A 9 -5.40 13.18 -29.54
N ARG A 10 -5.19 13.85 -28.40
CA ARG A 10 -4.00 13.68 -27.55
C ARG A 10 -4.26 14.12 -26.12
N VAL A 11 -3.58 13.45 -25.19
CA VAL A 11 -3.46 13.87 -23.79
C VAL A 11 -2.28 14.83 -23.70
N THR A 12 -2.52 16.05 -23.22
CA THR A 12 -1.47 17.06 -23.03
C THR A 12 -0.85 16.92 -21.64
N PHE A 13 -1.65 16.55 -20.64
CA PHE A 13 -1.20 16.31 -19.27
C PHE A 13 -2.18 15.39 -18.55
N SER A 14 -1.67 14.48 -17.71
CA SER A 14 -2.46 13.63 -16.81
C SER A 14 -1.72 13.45 -15.50
N SER A 15 -2.39 13.72 -14.38
CA SER A 15 -1.88 13.48 -13.02
C SER A 15 -2.39 12.14 -12.50
N GLU A 16 -1.47 11.26 -12.11
CA GLU A 16 -1.79 9.91 -11.60
C GLU A 16 -2.38 9.93 -10.19
N GLU A 17 -2.09 10.96 -9.39
CA GLU A 17 -2.56 11.09 -7.99
C GLU A 17 -3.94 11.75 -7.87
N SER A 18 -4.26 12.71 -8.74
CA SER A 18 -5.49 13.53 -8.63
C SER A 18 -6.56 13.24 -9.69
N ALA A 19 -6.28 12.33 -10.63
CA ALA A 19 -7.11 12.06 -11.81
C ALA A 19 -7.39 13.28 -12.70
N PHE A 20 -6.63 14.37 -12.51
CA PHE A 20 -6.76 15.59 -13.30
C PHE A 20 -6.13 15.39 -14.69
N PHE A 21 -6.83 15.81 -15.73
CA PHE A 21 -6.35 15.72 -17.12
C PHE A 21 -6.52 17.01 -17.89
N VAL A 22 -5.66 17.20 -18.88
CA VAL A 22 -5.78 18.20 -19.94
C VAL A 22 -5.69 17.47 -21.27
N CYS A 23 -6.78 17.42 -22.02
CA CYS A 23 -6.85 16.72 -23.31
C CYS A 23 -7.26 17.67 -24.45
N LYS A 24 -6.85 17.30 -25.67
CA LYS A 24 -7.33 17.92 -26.90
C LYS A 24 -8.37 17.01 -27.53
N LEU A 25 -9.59 17.51 -27.66
CA LEU A 25 -10.74 16.81 -28.23
C LEU A 25 -10.99 17.31 -29.65
N LYS A 26 -11.14 16.38 -30.59
CA LYS A 26 -11.61 16.70 -31.94
C LYS A 26 -13.11 16.50 -32.01
N VAL A 27 -13.85 17.61 -32.18
CA VAL A 27 -15.32 17.63 -32.29
C VAL A 27 -15.73 17.64 -33.76
N LYS A 28 -16.78 16.92 -34.10
CA LYS A 28 -17.29 16.84 -35.47
C LYS A 28 -17.97 18.17 -35.84
N GLY A 29 -17.43 18.89 -36.81
CA GLY A 29 -17.94 20.22 -37.25
C GLY A 29 -17.04 21.40 -36.85
N GLU A 30 -16.08 21.19 -35.94
CA GLU A 30 -15.11 22.21 -35.50
C GLU A 30 -13.78 22.04 -36.23
N LYS A 31 -13.24 23.13 -36.81
CA LYS A 31 -11.93 23.12 -37.48
C LYS A 31 -10.80 22.92 -36.47
N ASP A 32 -10.90 23.52 -35.28
CA ASP A 32 -9.86 23.48 -34.26
C ASP A 32 -10.08 22.40 -33.19
N LEU A 33 -9.02 22.10 -32.45
CA LEU A 33 -9.05 21.15 -31.33
C LEU A 33 -9.51 21.85 -30.05
N VAL A 34 -10.57 21.32 -29.43
CA VAL A 34 -11.11 21.83 -28.19
C VAL A 34 -10.26 21.35 -27.01
N THR A 35 -9.86 22.27 -26.13
CA THR A 35 -9.18 21.90 -24.88
C THR A 35 -10.20 21.50 -23.83
N ILE A 36 -10.05 20.32 -23.24
CA ILE A 36 -10.91 19.83 -22.16
C ILE A 36 -10.08 19.61 -20.90
N VAL A 37 -10.63 20.01 -19.75
CA VAL A 37 -9.99 19.90 -18.43
C VAL A 37 -10.97 19.35 -17.41
N GLY A 38 -10.53 18.52 -16.48
CA GLY A 38 -11.38 17.96 -15.45
C GLY A 38 -10.78 16.73 -14.80
N ASN A 39 -11.63 15.95 -14.12
CA ASN A 39 -11.24 14.69 -13.52
C ASN A 39 -11.87 13.53 -14.32
N MET A 40 -11.03 12.73 -14.96
CA MET A 40 -11.43 11.58 -15.79
C MET A 40 -10.41 10.48 -15.61
N VAL A 41 -10.90 9.25 -15.56
CA VAL A 41 -10.05 8.08 -15.34
C VAL A 41 -9.32 7.76 -16.65
N ASN A 42 -8.05 8.14 -16.72
CA ASN A 42 -7.06 7.79 -17.73
C ASN A 42 -7.51 7.95 -19.22
N PRO A 43 -7.62 9.19 -19.73
CA PRO A 43 -7.96 9.46 -21.13
C PRO A 43 -7.04 8.73 -22.12
N ILE A 44 -7.60 7.96 -23.05
CA ILE A 44 -6.81 7.30 -24.10
C ILE A 44 -6.93 8.09 -25.41
N PRO A 45 -5.82 8.53 -26.06
CA PRO A 45 -5.89 9.10 -27.40
C PRO A 45 -6.50 8.10 -28.40
N GLY A 46 -7.61 8.49 -29.00
CA GLY A 46 -8.47 7.70 -29.89
C GLY A 46 -9.81 7.31 -29.26
N GLU A 47 -10.04 7.55 -27.98
CA GLU A 47 -11.29 7.25 -27.27
C GLU A 47 -12.40 8.24 -27.63
N VAL A 48 -13.61 7.76 -27.87
CA VAL A 48 -14.78 8.60 -28.13
C VAL A 48 -15.47 8.90 -26.81
N VAL A 49 -15.55 10.18 -26.48
CA VAL A 49 -16.13 10.65 -25.25
C VAL A 49 -17.28 11.60 -25.53
N GLU A 50 -18.33 11.46 -24.75
CA GLU A 50 -19.41 12.42 -24.65
C GLU A 50 -19.26 13.16 -23.31
N LEU A 51 -19.06 14.46 -23.38
CA LEU A 51 -18.69 15.32 -22.27
C LEU A 51 -19.81 16.31 -22.00
N LYS A 52 -20.14 16.52 -20.72
CA LYS A 52 -20.99 17.61 -20.26
C LYS A 52 -20.19 18.50 -19.32
N GLY A 53 -20.21 19.80 -19.61
CA GLY A 53 -19.36 20.74 -18.91
C GLY A 53 -19.76 22.20 -19.07
N GLN A 54 -18.88 23.08 -18.60
CA GLN A 54 -19.00 24.53 -18.75
C GLN A 54 -17.72 25.08 -19.37
N TRP A 55 -17.86 26.09 -20.23
CA TRP A 55 -16.71 26.79 -20.79
C TRP A 55 -16.11 27.70 -19.72
N ILE A 56 -14.80 27.58 -19.54
CA ILE A 56 -14.00 28.44 -18.66
C ILE A 56 -12.90 29.09 -19.48
N LEU A 57 -12.59 30.35 -19.16
CA LEU A 57 -11.49 31.08 -19.76
C LEU A 57 -10.29 31.05 -18.81
N HIS A 58 -9.24 30.30 -19.16
CA HIS A 58 -8.04 30.23 -18.34
C HIS A 58 -7.07 31.38 -18.68
N PRO A 59 -6.55 32.15 -17.69
CA PRO A 59 -5.75 33.36 -17.94
C PRO A 59 -4.51 33.15 -18.82
N LYS A 60 -3.89 31.96 -18.77
CA LYS A 60 -2.70 31.58 -19.57
C LYS A 60 -2.97 30.68 -20.78
N PHE A 61 -4.11 29.99 -20.82
CA PHE A 61 -4.33 28.87 -21.77
C PHE A 61 -5.60 29.02 -22.61
N GLY A 62 -6.32 30.13 -22.48
CA GLY A 62 -7.48 30.47 -23.28
C GLY A 62 -8.72 29.64 -22.91
N ASN A 63 -9.63 29.48 -23.88
CA ASN A 63 -10.89 28.76 -23.69
C ASN A 63 -10.66 27.26 -23.47
N GLN A 64 -11.23 26.74 -22.39
CA GLN A 64 -11.21 25.34 -22.03
C GLN A 64 -12.61 24.91 -21.60
N LEU A 65 -13.00 23.67 -21.90
CA LEU A 65 -14.22 23.10 -21.36
C LEU A 65 -13.89 22.35 -20.07
N GLN A 66 -14.40 22.84 -18.94
CA GLN A 66 -14.36 22.11 -17.69
C GLN A 66 -15.42 21.01 -17.69
N VAL A 67 -14.98 19.75 -17.63
CA VAL A 67 -15.84 18.57 -17.68
C VAL A 67 -16.32 18.23 -16.27
N ASN A 68 -17.64 18.23 -16.08
CA ASN A 68 -18.27 17.81 -14.82
C ASN A 68 -18.77 16.37 -14.89
N GLN A 69 -19.17 15.93 -16.08
CA GLN A 69 -19.63 14.57 -16.34
C GLN A 69 -19.12 14.12 -17.70
N TYR A 70 -18.72 12.85 -17.80
CA TYR A 70 -18.33 12.24 -19.06
C TYR A 70 -18.93 10.86 -19.19
N LYS A 71 -19.14 10.42 -20.43
CA LYS A 71 -19.52 9.08 -20.80
C LYS A 71 -18.55 8.57 -21.85
N THR A 72 -17.84 7.50 -21.52
CA THR A 72 -16.97 6.79 -22.46
C THR A 72 -17.82 5.83 -23.27
N LEU A 73 -17.80 6.00 -24.58
CA LEU A 73 -18.41 5.04 -25.50
C LEU A 73 -17.31 4.04 -25.83
N VAL A 74 -17.47 2.81 -25.32
CA VAL A 74 -16.74 1.54 -25.56
C VAL A 74 -15.67 1.60 -26.67
N PRO A 75 -14.46 1.02 -26.49
CA PRO A 75 -13.35 1.13 -27.43
C PRO A 75 -13.64 0.44 -28.76
N ALA A 76 -14.25 1.16 -29.67
CA ALA A 76 -14.48 0.72 -31.03
C ALA A 76 -14.10 1.83 -32.01
N THR A 77 -12.96 2.49 -31.76
CA THR A 77 -12.29 3.27 -32.80
C THR A 77 -11.21 2.43 -33.45
N GLN A 78 -11.08 2.57 -34.76
CA GLN A 78 -10.04 1.91 -35.55
C GLN A 78 -8.65 2.13 -34.94
N LEU A 79 -8.41 3.32 -34.39
CA LEU A 79 -7.17 3.70 -33.71
C LEU A 79 -6.89 2.87 -32.44
N GLY A 80 -7.90 2.62 -31.60
CA GLY A 80 -7.75 1.79 -30.39
C GLY A 80 -7.44 0.34 -30.72
N ILE A 81 -8.12 -0.21 -31.73
CA ILE A 81 -7.90 -1.58 -32.22
C ILE A 81 -6.49 -1.71 -32.81
N GLN A 82 -6.03 -0.69 -33.54
CA GLN A 82 -4.68 -0.69 -34.11
C GLN A 82 -3.59 -0.70 -33.04
N LYS A 83 -3.75 0.10 -31.97
CA LYS A 83 -2.79 0.14 -30.85
C LYS A 83 -2.77 -1.19 -30.09
N TYR A 84 -3.94 -1.78 -29.85
CA TYR A 84 -4.05 -3.08 -29.18
C TYR A 84 -3.37 -4.20 -29.99
N LEU A 85 -3.71 -4.34 -31.27
CA LEU A 85 -3.11 -5.34 -32.15
C LEU A 85 -1.60 -5.13 -32.36
N GLY A 86 -1.14 -3.87 -32.30
CA GLY A 86 0.27 -3.51 -32.47
C GLY A 86 1.11 -3.47 -31.19
N SER A 87 0.54 -3.81 -30.03
CA SER A 87 1.17 -3.72 -28.71
C SER A 87 2.26 -4.76 -28.45
N GLY A 88 2.43 -5.74 -29.35
CA GLY A 88 3.36 -6.86 -29.18
C GLY A 88 2.82 -8.02 -28.33
N LEU A 89 1.57 -7.93 -27.86
CA LEU A 89 0.88 -9.00 -27.12
C LEU A 89 0.55 -10.21 -28.00
N ILE A 90 0.35 -10.01 -29.31
CA ILE A 90 0.01 -11.07 -30.25
C ILE A 90 1.24 -11.35 -31.12
N LYS A 91 1.88 -12.50 -30.91
CA LYS A 91 2.99 -12.95 -31.74
C LYS A 91 2.52 -13.05 -33.20
N GLY A 92 3.23 -12.37 -34.09
CA GLY A 92 2.90 -12.30 -35.51
C GLY A 92 2.22 -11.01 -35.98
N ILE A 93 1.72 -10.17 -35.06
CA ILE A 93 1.15 -8.85 -35.39
C ILE A 93 2.01 -7.71 -34.82
N GLY A 94 2.82 -7.09 -35.68
CA GLY A 94 3.54 -5.86 -35.36
C GLY A 94 2.73 -4.59 -35.67
N PRO A 95 3.21 -3.39 -35.28
CA PRO A 95 2.50 -2.11 -35.48
C PRO A 95 2.11 -1.84 -36.94
N VAL A 96 2.97 -2.23 -37.88
CA VAL A 96 2.72 -2.11 -39.33
C VAL A 96 1.61 -3.04 -39.79
N MET A 97 1.58 -4.28 -39.29
CA MET A 97 0.54 -5.26 -39.61
C MET A 97 -0.80 -4.88 -38.97
N ALA A 98 -0.78 -4.44 -37.71
CA ALA A 98 -1.96 -3.91 -37.03
C ALA A 98 -2.60 -2.76 -37.83
N LYS A 99 -1.78 -1.85 -38.37
CA LYS A 99 -2.26 -0.77 -39.26
C LYS A 99 -2.88 -1.31 -40.54
N ARG A 100 -2.32 -2.36 -41.17
CA ARG A 100 -2.87 -2.99 -42.38
C ARG A 100 -4.18 -3.73 -42.12
N ILE A 101 -4.25 -4.49 -41.03
CA ILE A 101 -5.45 -5.23 -40.60
C ILE A 101 -6.58 -4.24 -40.34
N VAL A 102 -6.33 -3.20 -39.55
CA VAL A 102 -7.33 -2.16 -39.26
C VAL A 102 -7.71 -1.35 -40.49
N LYS A 103 -6.77 -1.06 -41.40
CA LYS A 103 -7.09 -0.39 -42.67
C LYS A 103 -8.06 -1.21 -43.53
N ARG A 104 -7.97 -2.54 -43.47
CA ARG A 104 -8.81 -3.45 -44.28
C ARG A 104 -10.14 -3.78 -43.62
N PHE A 105 -10.16 -4.00 -42.31
CA PHE A 105 -11.30 -4.54 -41.58
C PHE A 105 -11.94 -3.56 -40.59
N GLY A 106 -11.29 -2.41 -40.37
CA GLY A 106 -11.79 -1.34 -39.53
C GLY A 106 -12.10 -1.82 -38.11
N ILE A 107 -13.29 -1.48 -37.62
CA ILE A 107 -13.74 -1.81 -36.27
C ILE A 107 -13.98 -3.33 -36.11
N LYS A 108 -14.26 -4.03 -37.21
CA LYS A 108 -14.52 -5.48 -37.25
C LYS A 108 -13.23 -6.32 -37.25
N SER A 109 -12.06 -5.70 -37.14
CA SER A 109 -10.78 -6.43 -37.15
C SER A 109 -10.71 -7.49 -36.05
N LEU A 110 -11.23 -7.18 -34.85
CA LEU A 110 -11.23 -8.11 -33.73
C LEU A 110 -12.18 -9.29 -33.98
N ASP A 111 -13.39 -9.02 -34.49
CA ASP A 111 -14.37 -10.06 -34.83
C ASP A 111 -13.86 -11.01 -35.92
N ILE A 112 -13.08 -10.49 -36.87
CA ILE A 112 -12.53 -11.29 -37.96
C ILE A 112 -11.42 -12.20 -37.46
N ILE A 113 -10.56 -11.73 -36.56
CA ILE A 113 -9.54 -12.60 -35.94
C ILE A 113 -10.23 -13.72 -35.12
N GLU A 114 -11.35 -13.42 -34.48
CA GLU A 114 -12.05 -14.35 -33.57
C GLU A 114 -12.98 -15.36 -34.28
N LYS A 115 -13.69 -14.94 -35.34
CA LYS A 115 -14.71 -15.78 -36.01
C LYS A 115 -14.34 -16.21 -37.42
N SER A 116 -13.35 -15.59 -38.05
CA SER A 116 -13.03 -15.81 -39.46
C SER A 116 -11.56 -15.51 -39.77
N ILE A 117 -10.65 -16.14 -39.03
CA ILE A 117 -9.22 -15.83 -39.07
C ILE A 117 -8.59 -16.07 -40.46
N ASP A 118 -9.18 -16.96 -41.26
CA ASP A 118 -8.78 -17.22 -42.65
C ASP A 118 -8.83 -15.96 -43.52
N LYS A 119 -9.72 -15.01 -43.21
CA LYS A 119 -9.83 -13.74 -43.94
C LYS A 119 -8.62 -12.84 -43.72
N LEU A 120 -7.80 -13.07 -42.71
CA LEU A 120 -6.54 -12.34 -42.53
C LEU A 120 -5.56 -12.58 -43.69
N SER A 121 -5.68 -13.69 -44.42
CA SER A 121 -4.89 -13.95 -45.64
C SER A 121 -5.12 -12.93 -46.76
N LEU A 122 -6.23 -12.18 -46.71
CA LEU A 122 -6.53 -11.08 -47.64
C LEU A 122 -5.73 -9.80 -47.34
N VAL A 123 -4.99 -9.77 -46.23
CA VAL A 123 -4.13 -8.65 -45.84
C VAL A 123 -2.71 -8.92 -46.33
N GLU A 124 -2.19 -7.98 -47.11
CA GLU A 124 -0.86 -8.04 -47.70
C GLU A 124 0.23 -8.22 -46.64
N GLY A 125 0.94 -9.36 -46.68
CA GLY A 125 1.99 -9.74 -45.72
C GLY A 125 1.59 -10.81 -44.68
N ILE A 126 0.34 -11.28 -44.72
CA ILE A 126 -0.16 -12.38 -43.86
C ILE A 126 -0.40 -13.63 -44.71
N GLY A 127 0.57 -14.55 -44.71
CA GLY A 127 0.43 -15.88 -45.34
C GLY A 127 -0.09 -16.95 -44.38
N LYS A 128 -0.40 -18.16 -44.87
CA LYS A 128 -0.99 -19.28 -44.10
C LYS A 128 -0.25 -19.59 -42.79
N LYS A 129 1.09 -19.72 -42.81
CA LYS A 129 1.91 -19.95 -41.60
C LYS A 129 1.76 -18.84 -40.53
N ARG A 130 1.52 -17.61 -40.97
CA ARG A 130 1.35 -16.47 -40.07
C ARG A 130 -0.07 -16.40 -39.51
N VAL A 131 -1.07 -16.84 -40.29
CA VAL A 131 -2.44 -17.04 -39.80
C VAL A 131 -2.47 -18.07 -38.68
N GLU A 132 -1.81 -19.22 -38.85
CA GLU A 132 -1.69 -20.26 -37.81
C GLU A 132 -1.00 -19.73 -36.54
N MET A 133 0.10 -18.98 -36.69
CA MET A 133 0.80 -18.35 -35.56
C MET A 133 -0.07 -17.32 -34.82
N ILE A 134 -0.81 -16.50 -35.56
CA ILE A 134 -1.74 -15.53 -34.98
C ILE A 134 -2.89 -16.26 -34.29
N GLN A 135 -3.39 -17.36 -34.86
CA GLN A 135 -4.46 -18.16 -34.29
C GLN A 135 -4.04 -18.77 -32.94
N GLN A 136 -2.88 -19.42 -32.88
CA GLN A 136 -2.36 -19.96 -31.63
C GLN A 136 -2.14 -18.85 -30.58
N ALA A 137 -1.49 -17.75 -30.97
CA ALA A 137 -1.28 -16.62 -30.07
C ALA A 137 -2.58 -15.95 -29.63
N TRP A 138 -3.62 -15.96 -30.47
CA TRP A 138 -4.92 -15.39 -30.16
C TRP A 138 -5.73 -16.27 -29.21
N GLU A 139 -5.68 -17.59 -29.38
CA GLU A 139 -6.29 -18.56 -28.47
C GLU A 139 -5.63 -18.47 -27.07
N GLU A 140 -4.29 -18.44 -27.02
CA GLU A 140 -3.52 -18.23 -25.78
C GLU A 140 -3.85 -16.89 -25.10
N GLN A 141 -4.11 -15.84 -25.89
CA GLN A 141 -4.43 -14.50 -25.38
C GLN A 141 -5.94 -14.29 -25.12
N LYS A 142 -6.81 -15.19 -25.55
CA LYS A 142 -8.27 -15.06 -25.39
C LYS A 142 -8.68 -15.03 -23.93
N GLU A 143 -8.04 -15.87 -23.12
CA GLU A 143 -8.27 -15.93 -21.67
C GLU A 143 -7.68 -14.70 -20.96
N VAL A 144 -6.51 -14.22 -21.38
CA VAL A 144 -5.92 -12.96 -20.90
C VAL A 144 -6.87 -11.79 -21.18
N ARG A 145 -7.44 -11.76 -22.39
CA ARG A 145 -8.38 -10.74 -22.85
C ARG A 145 -9.70 -10.80 -22.07
N SER A 146 -10.24 -12.00 -21.79
CA SER A 146 -11.49 -12.13 -21.03
C SER A 146 -11.32 -11.61 -19.59
N VAL A 147 -10.18 -11.90 -18.95
CA VAL A 147 -9.82 -11.33 -17.63
C VAL A 147 -9.67 -9.82 -17.71
N MET A 148 -8.95 -9.29 -18.69
CA MET A 148 -8.74 -7.84 -18.83
C MET A 148 -10.05 -7.10 -19.09
N LEU A 149 -10.93 -7.63 -19.96
CA LEU A 149 -12.25 -7.06 -20.23
C LEU A 149 -13.15 -7.13 -19.00
N PHE A 150 -13.11 -8.24 -18.25
CA PHE A 150 -13.84 -8.37 -17.00
C PHE A 150 -13.39 -7.28 -16.02
N LEU A 151 -12.09 -7.19 -15.70
CA LEU A 151 -11.57 -6.22 -14.74
C LEU A 151 -11.87 -4.78 -15.19
N GLN A 152 -11.73 -4.46 -16.48
CA GLN A 152 -12.08 -3.14 -17.01
C GLN A 152 -13.58 -2.85 -16.95
N SER A 153 -14.45 -3.84 -17.18
CA SER A 153 -15.90 -3.67 -17.03
C SER A 153 -16.30 -3.39 -15.58
N GLN A 154 -15.51 -3.88 -14.61
CA GLN A 154 -15.63 -3.54 -13.19
C GLN A 154 -14.91 -2.23 -12.83
N GLY A 155 -14.49 -1.45 -13.82
CA GLY A 155 -13.86 -0.14 -13.62
C GLY A 155 -12.45 -0.20 -13.02
N VAL A 156 -11.75 -1.33 -13.16
CA VAL A 156 -10.33 -1.47 -12.81
C VAL A 156 -9.48 -0.85 -13.93
N SER A 157 -8.48 -0.04 -13.56
CA SER A 157 -7.55 0.54 -14.53
C SER A 157 -6.74 -0.54 -15.26
N THR A 158 -6.32 -0.28 -16.51
CA THR A 158 -5.51 -1.23 -17.28
C THR A 158 -4.20 -1.61 -16.58
N ALA A 159 -3.59 -0.67 -15.85
CA ALA A 159 -2.38 -0.93 -15.07
C ALA A 159 -2.64 -1.89 -13.90
N TYR A 160 -3.74 -1.71 -13.16
CA TYR A 160 -4.12 -2.64 -12.10
C TYR A 160 -4.58 -3.99 -12.66
N ALA A 161 -5.33 -4.01 -13.76
CA ALA A 161 -5.71 -5.25 -14.43
C ALA A 161 -4.49 -6.07 -14.87
N ALA A 162 -3.43 -5.41 -15.38
CA ALA A 162 -2.17 -6.07 -15.70
C ALA A 162 -1.47 -6.64 -14.44
N LYS A 163 -1.47 -5.90 -13.32
CA LYS A 163 -0.92 -6.40 -12.05
C LYS A 163 -1.73 -7.60 -11.51
N ILE A 164 -3.06 -7.52 -11.52
CA ILE A 164 -3.97 -8.59 -11.08
C ILE A 164 -3.76 -9.83 -11.93
N PHE A 165 -3.71 -9.69 -13.25
CA PHE A 165 -3.43 -10.79 -14.15
C PHE A 165 -2.03 -11.37 -13.94
N LYS A 166 -1.02 -10.54 -13.69
CA LYS A 166 0.34 -11.01 -13.39
C LYS A 166 0.40 -11.86 -12.11
N THR A 167 -0.40 -11.52 -11.10
CA THR A 167 -0.43 -12.23 -9.81
C THR A 167 -1.28 -13.50 -9.86
N TYR A 168 -2.46 -13.44 -10.47
CA TYR A 168 -3.46 -14.53 -10.40
C TYR A 168 -3.73 -15.24 -11.72
N GLY A 169 -3.20 -14.74 -12.85
CA GLY A 169 -3.41 -15.33 -14.16
C GLY A 169 -4.89 -15.47 -14.51
N GLN A 170 -5.29 -16.69 -14.87
CA GLN A 170 -6.64 -17.06 -15.27
C GLN A 170 -7.63 -17.02 -14.09
N ASP A 171 -7.17 -17.27 -12.87
CA ASP A 171 -8.01 -17.28 -11.65
C ASP A 171 -8.40 -15.88 -11.18
N ALA A 172 -7.86 -14.83 -11.81
CA ALA A 172 -8.15 -13.44 -11.47
C ALA A 172 -9.66 -13.13 -11.41
N ILE A 173 -10.45 -13.65 -12.37
CA ILE A 173 -11.90 -13.43 -12.38
C ILE A 173 -12.55 -14.10 -11.16
N HIS A 174 -12.19 -15.36 -10.89
CA HIS A 174 -12.75 -16.12 -9.77
C HIS A 174 -12.42 -15.45 -8.44
N ILE A 175 -11.15 -15.14 -8.22
CA ILE A 175 -10.65 -14.52 -6.97
C ILE A 175 -11.31 -13.17 -6.74
N VAL A 176 -11.42 -12.33 -7.78
CA VAL A 176 -12.04 -11.01 -7.66
C VAL A 176 -13.55 -11.11 -7.41
N LYS A 177 -14.24 -12.10 -8.00
CA LYS A 177 -15.67 -12.34 -7.72
C LYS A 177 -15.91 -12.88 -6.30
N GLU A 178 -15.05 -13.76 -5.83
CA GLU A 178 -15.19 -14.39 -4.52
C GLU A 178 -14.83 -13.42 -3.38
N ASN A 179 -13.68 -12.73 -3.49
CA ASN A 179 -13.22 -11.77 -2.49
C ASN A 179 -12.31 -10.68 -3.12
N PRO A 180 -12.89 -9.54 -3.55
CA PRO A 180 -12.15 -8.40 -4.11
C PRO A 180 -11.09 -7.83 -3.15
N TYR A 181 -11.26 -7.98 -1.83
CA TYR A 181 -10.31 -7.43 -0.85
C TYR A 181 -8.99 -8.20 -0.79
N ARG A 182 -8.91 -9.39 -1.41
CA ARG A 182 -7.62 -10.06 -1.63
C ARG A 182 -6.68 -9.23 -2.49
N LEU A 183 -7.22 -8.42 -3.41
CA LEU A 183 -6.40 -7.51 -4.22
C LEU A 183 -5.60 -6.55 -3.34
N ALA A 184 -6.17 -6.07 -2.24
CA ALA A 184 -5.49 -5.15 -1.32
C ALA A 184 -4.37 -5.80 -0.51
N ARG A 185 -4.40 -7.13 -0.37
CA ARG A 185 -3.39 -7.91 0.38
C ARG A 185 -2.26 -8.37 -0.52
N ASP A 186 -2.61 -8.90 -1.69
CA ASP A 186 -1.68 -9.65 -2.52
C ASP A 186 -0.97 -8.75 -3.56
N ILE A 187 -1.49 -7.54 -3.83
CA ILE A 187 -1.02 -6.68 -4.93
C ILE A 187 -0.55 -5.32 -4.43
N PHE A 188 0.76 -5.07 -4.58
CA PHE A 188 1.35 -3.78 -4.25
C PHE A 188 0.76 -2.62 -5.08
N GLY A 189 0.26 -1.62 -4.36
CA GLY A 189 -0.35 -0.40 -4.91
C GLY A 189 -1.86 -0.49 -5.13
N ILE A 190 -2.50 -1.64 -4.86
CA ILE A 190 -3.96 -1.69 -4.71
C ILE A 190 -4.23 -1.62 -3.20
N GLY A 191 -4.85 -0.54 -2.74
CA GLY A 191 -5.24 -0.39 -1.34
C GLY A 191 -6.67 -0.85 -1.07
N PHE A 192 -7.06 -0.87 0.19
CA PHE A 192 -8.43 -1.17 0.62
C PHE A 192 -9.47 -0.31 -0.11
N ILE A 193 -9.24 1.01 -0.22
CA ILE A 193 -10.16 1.95 -0.87
C ILE A 193 -10.42 1.56 -2.34
N THR A 194 -9.36 1.17 -3.05
CA THR A 194 -9.48 0.73 -4.45
C THR A 194 -10.22 -0.61 -4.53
N ALA A 195 -9.91 -1.55 -3.64
CA ALA A 195 -10.62 -2.83 -3.57
C ALA A 195 -12.11 -2.67 -3.19
N ASP A 196 -12.44 -1.74 -2.29
CA ASP A 196 -13.82 -1.41 -1.88
C ASP A 196 -14.62 -0.83 -3.07
N SER A 197 -14.01 0.06 -3.86
CA SER A 197 -14.63 0.58 -5.09
C SER A 197 -14.87 -0.50 -6.15
N ILE A 198 -13.98 -1.50 -6.25
CA ILE A 198 -14.16 -2.65 -7.15
C ILE A 198 -15.28 -3.56 -6.62
N ALA A 199 -15.31 -3.81 -5.32
CA ALA A 199 -16.34 -4.62 -4.66
C ALA A 199 -17.74 -4.01 -4.83
N GLU A 200 -17.86 -2.68 -4.66
CA GLU A 200 -19.12 -1.96 -4.87
C GLU A 200 -19.63 -2.10 -6.31
N LYS A 201 -18.75 -1.97 -7.32
CA LYS A 201 -19.10 -2.14 -8.74
C LYS A 201 -19.50 -3.58 -9.08
N LEU A 202 -18.95 -4.56 -8.37
CA LEU A 202 -19.34 -5.96 -8.45
C LEU A 202 -20.69 -6.25 -7.78
N GLY A 203 -21.31 -5.25 -7.13
CA GLY A 203 -22.58 -5.40 -6.43
C GLY A 203 -22.45 -6.04 -5.05
N MET A 204 -21.27 -5.98 -4.43
CA MET A 204 -21.08 -6.48 -3.07
C MET A 204 -21.84 -5.62 -2.06
N GLU A 205 -22.54 -6.28 -1.13
CA GLU A 205 -23.29 -5.59 -0.08
C GLU A 205 -22.36 -4.84 0.88
N LYS A 206 -22.81 -3.67 1.36
CA LYS A 206 -22.06 -2.88 2.37
C LYS A 206 -21.78 -3.65 3.66
N ASN A 207 -22.65 -4.60 4.00
CA ASN A 207 -22.57 -5.43 5.20
C ASN A 207 -21.86 -6.77 4.97
N ALA A 208 -21.27 -6.99 3.78
CA ALA A 208 -20.56 -8.22 3.47
C ALA A 208 -19.43 -8.48 4.49
N PRO A 209 -19.35 -9.67 5.11
CA PRO A 209 -18.31 -10.00 6.08
C PRO A 209 -16.90 -9.75 5.55
N GLN A 210 -16.66 -10.06 4.27
CA GLN A 210 -15.37 -9.87 3.61
C GLN A 210 -14.93 -8.40 3.61
N ARG A 211 -15.87 -7.47 3.44
CA ARG A 211 -15.63 -6.02 3.46
C ARG A 211 -15.22 -5.54 4.84
N ILE A 212 -15.95 -5.99 5.85
CA ILE A 212 -15.74 -5.53 7.23
C ILE A 212 -14.44 -6.07 7.79
N GLU A 213 -14.14 -7.35 7.54
CA GLU A 213 -12.87 -7.96 7.94
C GLU A 213 -11.67 -7.30 7.26
N ALA A 214 -11.77 -6.99 5.95
CA ALA A 214 -10.74 -6.25 5.24
C ALA A 214 -10.60 -4.80 5.74
N GLY A 215 -11.70 -4.16 6.13
CA GLY A 215 -11.70 -2.82 6.72
C GLY A 215 -11.05 -2.79 8.10
N ILE A 216 -11.27 -3.81 8.94
CA ILE A 216 -10.60 -3.94 10.25
C ILE A 216 -9.09 -4.01 10.06
N GLU A 217 -8.61 -4.86 9.16
CA GLU A 217 -7.17 -4.99 8.87
C GLU A 217 -6.60 -3.68 8.30
N TYR A 218 -7.30 -3.06 7.35
CA TYR A 218 -6.89 -1.78 6.78
C TYR A 218 -6.73 -0.70 7.85
N LEU A 219 -7.69 -0.58 8.76
CA LEU A 219 -7.62 0.40 9.85
C LEU A 219 -6.45 0.10 10.79
N LEU A 220 -6.22 -1.16 11.15
CA LEU A 220 -5.08 -1.53 11.99
C LEU A 220 -3.74 -1.27 11.30
N HIS A 221 -3.65 -1.50 9.99
CA HIS A 221 -2.46 -1.14 9.21
C HIS A 221 -2.24 0.37 9.18
N LYS A 222 -3.29 1.15 8.97
CA LYS A 222 -3.21 2.62 9.00
C LYS A 222 -2.75 3.13 10.37
N LEU A 223 -3.28 2.58 11.46
CA LEU A 223 -2.84 2.92 12.82
C LEU A 223 -1.38 2.53 13.05
N ALA A 224 -0.93 1.43 12.47
CA ALA A 224 0.47 1.02 12.54
C ALA A 224 1.41 1.94 11.76
N ASP A 225 0.97 2.49 10.62
CA ASP A 225 1.72 3.51 9.89
C ASP A 225 1.85 4.82 10.69
N GLU A 226 0.88 5.10 11.58
CA GLU A 226 0.93 6.20 12.56
C GLU A 226 1.79 5.88 13.80
N GLY A 227 2.30 4.64 13.91
CA GLY A 227 3.18 4.19 14.99
C GLY A 227 2.49 3.42 16.11
N HIS A 228 1.18 3.15 16.01
CA HIS A 228 0.46 2.35 16.99
C HIS A 228 0.68 0.85 16.79
N VAL A 229 0.90 0.10 17.87
CA VAL A 229 1.06 -1.37 17.81
C VAL A 229 -0.29 -2.08 17.98
N CYS A 230 -1.18 -1.49 18.75
CA CYS A 230 -2.53 -1.97 19.03
C CYS A 230 -3.55 -0.83 19.07
N CYS A 231 -4.82 -1.23 19.10
CA CYS A 231 -5.95 -0.33 19.28
C CYS A 231 -6.88 -0.89 20.37
N PRO A 232 -7.41 -0.05 21.28
CA PRO A 232 -8.48 -0.46 22.18
C PRO A 232 -9.68 -1.03 21.41
N TYR A 233 -10.28 -2.09 21.92
CA TYR A 233 -11.34 -2.84 21.23
C TYR A 233 -12.54 -1.95 20.89
N ASN A 234 -12.99 -1.14 21.85
CA ASN A 234 -14.13 -0.24 21.65
C ASN A 234 -13.82 0.84 20.60
N ASP A 235 -12.62 1.44 20.66
CA ASP A 235 -12.16 2.45 19.70
C ASP A 235 -12.06 1.86 18.29
N LEU A 236 -11.54 0.64 18.16
CA LEU A 236 -11.48 -0.06 16.88
C LEU A 236 -12.89 -0.27 16.32
N CYS A 237 -13.81 -0.80 17.13
CA CYS A 237 -15.18 -1.02 16.69
C CYS A 237 -15.86 0.27 16.25
N GLN A 238 -15.71 1.37 17.00
CA GLN A 238 -16.27 2.67 16.65
C GLN A 238 -15.67 3.24 15.35
N LYS A 239 -14.34 3.20 15.21
CA LYS A 239 -13.66 3.68 14.00
C LYS A 239 -14.04 2.87 12.76
N VAL A 240 -14.17 1.54 12.88
CA VAL A 240 -14.63 0.68 11.78
C VAL A 240 -16.09 0.98 11.44
N GLN A 241 -16.94 1.17 12.45
CA GLN A 241 -18.35 1.52 12.26
C GLN A 241 -18.50 2.82 11.46
N GLN A 242 -17.74 3.85 11.82
CA GLN A 242 -17.73 5.15 11.13
C GLN A 242 -17.15 5.05 9.72
N MET A 243 -16.06 4.29 9.54
CA MET A 243 -15.38 4.17 8.25
C MET A 243 -16.21 3.41 7.22
N LEU A 244 -16.90 2.34 7.64
CA LEU A 244 -17.64 1.46 6.74
C LEU A 244 -19.14 1.76 6.66
N GLU A 245 -19.65 2.64 7.52
CA GLU A 245 -21.08 2.97 7.67
C GLU A 245 -21.96 1.72 7.93
N VAL A 246 -21.51 0.86 8.84
CA VAL A 246 -22.19 -0.41 9.18
C VAL A 246 -22.66 -0.42 10.64
N GLU A 247 -23.54 -1.35 11.00
CA GLU A 247 -24.02 -1.47 12.39
C GLU A 247 -23.02 -2.19 13.30
N LYS A 248 -22.99 -1.78 14.58
CA LYS A 248 -22.11 -2.35 15.62
C LYS A 248 -22.17 -3.89 15.72
N PRO A 249 -23.34 -4.57 15.70
CA PRO A 249 -23.40 -6.02 15.82
C PRO A 249 -22.63 -6.76 14.71
N ILE A 250 -22.64 -6.20 13.49
CA ILE A 250 -21.96 -6.79 12.33
C ILE A 250 -20.43 -6.64 12.49
N VAL A 251 -19.98 -5.49 12.99
CA VAL A 251 -18.56 -5.25 13.30
C VAL A 251 -18.06 -6.22 14.37
N LEU A 252 -18.82 -6.42 15.45
CA LEU A 252 -18.45 -7.35 16.51
C LEU A 252 -18.30 -8.79 15.98
N LYS A 253 -19.22 -9.23 15.12
CA LYS A 253 -19.14 -10.53 14.45
C LYS A 253 -17.90 -10.63 13.55
N ALA A 254 -17.59 -9.60 12.77
CA ALA A 254 -16.42 -9.57 11.91
C ALA A 254 -15.09 -9.57 12.70
N VAL A 255 -15.05 -8.90 13.86
CA VAL A 255 -13.90 -8.96 14.79
C VAL A 255 -13.74 -10.38 15.34
N ALA A 256 -14.82 -11.03 15.76
CA ALA A 256 -14.78 -12.42 16.22
C ALA A 256 -14.29 -13.38 15.11
N ASN A 257 -14.79 -13.23 13.88
CA ASN A 257 -14.32 -14.01 12.73
C ASN A 257 -12.83 -13.76 12.42
N SER A 258 -12.38 -12.50 12.48
CA SER A 258 -10.99 -12.12 12.24
C SER A 258 -10.05 -12.71 13.29
N PHE A 259 -10.51 -12.80 14.54
CA PHE A 259 -9.80 -13.45 15.64
C PHE A 259 -9.72 -14.97 15.43
N GLN A 260 -10.84 -15.62 15.10
CA GLN A 260 -10.87 -17.06 14.78
C GLN A 260 -9.98 -17.42 13.58
N ALA A 261 -9.93 -16.54 12.58
CA ALA A 261 -9.05 -16.68 11.41
C ALA A 261 -7.57 -16.39 11.72
N ASN A 262 -7.19 -16.12 12.98
CA ASN A 262 -5.83 -15.79 13.41
C ASN A 262 -5.21 -14.55 12.73
N ARG A 263 -6.04 -13.63 12.20
CA ARG A 263 -5.57 -12.41 11.54
C ARG A 263 -5.31 -11.28 12.54
N ILE A 264 -6.12 -11.24 13.60
CA ILE A 264 -5.96 -10.36 14.74
C ILE A 264 -5.78 -11.15 16.02
N VAL A 265 -5.18 -10.52 17.03
CA VAL A 265 -5.11 -11.03 18.40
C VAL A 265 -5.84 -10.05 19.30
N ILE A 266 -6.65 -10.57 20.22
CA ILE A 266 -7.34 -9.80 21.25
C ILE A 266 -6.71 -10.20 22.57
N GLU A 267 -6.16 -9.23 23.30
CA GLU A 267 -5.55 -9.43 24.60
C GLU A 267 -6.33 -8.63 25.65
N ASP A 268 -6.68 -9.28 26.76
CA ASP A 268 -7.26 -8.59 27.91
C ASP A 268 -6.12 -7.89 28.67
N VAL A 269 -6.19 -6.56 28.78
CA VAL A 269 -5.28 -5.81 29.64
C VAL A 269 -5.79 -5.95 31.06
N ALA A 270 -5.03 -6.65 31.89
CA ALA A 270 -5.27 -6.63 33.33
C ALA A 270 -5.27 -5.16 33.78
N GLU A 271 -6.30 -4.74 34.50
CA GLU A 271 -6.26 -3.49 35.25
C GLU A 271 -5.08 -3.59 36.20
N ASN A 272 -3.95 -2.98 35.81
CA ASN A 272 -2.92 -2.67 36.77
C ASN A 272 -3.57 -1.68 37.73
N THR A 273 -3.96 -2.16 38.90
CA THR A 273 -4.13 -1.36 40.12
C THR A 273 -2.78 -0.74 40.44
N ASN A 274 -2.38 0.26 39.66
CA ASN A 274 -1.33 1.19 40.02
C ASN A 274 -2.04 2.33 40.73
N GLU A 275 -1.95 2.33 42.06
CA GLU A 275 -2.43 3.36 42.99
C GLU A 275 -1.77 4.74 42.79
N ASP A 276 -1.00 4.97 41.73
CA ASP A 276 -0.16 6.17 41.57
C ASP A 276 -0.37 6.87 40.21
N ALA A 277 -1.62 7.19 39.84
CA ALA A 277 -1.89 8.19 38.80
C ALA A 277 -3.33 8.74 38.85
N ASN A 278 -3.47 9.86 39.57
CA ASN A 278 -4.39 10.99 39.36
C ASN A 278 -5.90 10.84 39.68
N GLU A 279 -6.30 11.68 40.65
CA GLU A 279 -7.62 11.92 41.24
C GLU A 279 -8.66 12.61 40.32
N ASP A 280 -8.62 12.43 39.01
CA ASP A 280 -9.59 13.05 38.09
C ASP A 280 -10.63 12.06 37.53
N ALA A 281 -11.09 11.12 38.37
CA ALA A 281 -12.09 10.13 37.99
C ALA A 281 -13.26 10.10 38.98
N ASN A 282 -13.98 11.20 39.07
CA ASN A 282 -15.33 11.20 39.63
C ASN A 282 -16.26 12.02 38.73
N GLU A 283 -16.63 11.42 37.61
CA GLU A 283 -17.91 11.62 36.92
C GLU A 283 -17.97 10.70 35.69
N ASN A 284 -18.54 9.50 35.87
CA ASN A 284 -19.44 8.94 34.87
C ASN A 284 -20.25 7.81 35.49
N ILE A 285 -21.45 8.20 35.90
CA ILE A 285 -22.57 7.35 36.27
C ILE A 285 -23.09 6.71 34.97
N GLY A 286 -22.95 5.39 34.83
CA GLY A 286 -23.62 4.65 33.75
C GLY A 286 -22.85 3.45 33.20
N GLY A 287 -22.96 2.30 33.87
CA GLY A 287 -23.27 1.00 33.25
C GLY A 287 -22.48 0.41 32.06
N GLU A 288 -21.31 0.91 31.67
CA GLU A 288 -20.44 0.21 30.70
C GLU A 288 -19.14 -0.24 31.36
N GLN A 289 -19.00 -1.55 31.58
CA GLN A 289 -17.70 -2.15 31.93
C GLN A 289 -16.66 -1.68 30.91
N LYS A 290 -15.62 -0.98 31.37
CA LYS A 290 -14.47 -0.60 30.54
C LYS A 290 -13.90 -1.88 29.92
N ASN A 291 -14.18 -2.08 28.64
CA ASN A 291 -13.66 -3.20 27.89
C ASN A 291 -12.17 -2.94 27.64
N ASN A 292 -11.33 -3.30 28.59
CA ASN A 292 -9.86 -3.12 28.56
C ASN A 292 -9.19 -4.14 27.62
N LYS A 293 -9.79 -4.40 26.45
CA LYS A 293 -9.24 -5.29 25.44
C LYS A 293 -8.44 -4.50 24.43
N LEU A 294 -7.26 -4.99 24.10
CA LEU A 294 -6.44 -4.47 23.01
C LEU A 294 -6.52 -5.43 21.82
N VAL A 295 -6.59 -4.85 20.63
CA VAL A 295 -6.61 -5.58 19.37
C VAL A 295 -5.33 -5.28 18.62
N PHE A 296 -4.66 -6.35 18.17
CA PHE A 296 -3.40 -6.32 17.45
C PHE A 296 -3.56 -7.00 16.09
N LEU A 297 -2.79 -6.55 15.10
CA LEU A 297 -2.46 -7.42 13.98
C LEU A 297 -1.57 -8.55 14.49
N LYS A 298 -1.83 -9.78 14.04
CA LYS A 298 -1.08 -10.97 14.49
C LYS A 298 0.44 -10.79 14.40
N LYS A 299 0.92 -10.21 13.29
CA LYS A 299 2.34 -9.94 13.06
C LYS A 299 2.94 -9.05 14.16
N TYR A 300 2.27 -7.95 14.51
CA TYR A 300 2.77 -7.01 15.50
C TYR A 300 2.72 -7.55 16.92
N HIS A 301 1.66 -8.29 17.27
CA HIS A 301 1.60 -9.00 18.55
C HIS A 301 2.77 -9.98 18.70
N VAL A 302 3.06 -10.81 17.67
CA VAL A 302 4.20 -11.74 17.70
C VAL A 302 5.53 -11.01 17.85
N CYS A 303 5.69 -9.86 17.18
CA CYS A 303 6.89 -9.04 17.35
C CYS A 303 7.01 -8.50 18.78
N GLU A 304 5.92 -7.98 19.35
CA GLU A 304 5.92 -7.39 20.69
C GLU A 304 6.20 -8.42 21.79
N THR A 305 5.46 -9.54 21.79
CA THR A 305 5.69 -10.62 22.76
C THR A 305 7.08 -11.23 22.59
N GLY A 306 7.53 -11.42 21.35
CA GLY A 306 8.87 -11.88 21.05
C GLY A 306 9.96 -10.93 21.57
N ILE A 307 9.78 -9.61 21.47
CA ILE A 307 10.71 -8.62 22.05
C ILE A 307 10.74 -8.74 23.57
N ALA A 308 9.57 -8.84 24.22
CA ALA A 308 9.47 -8.97 25.67
C ALA A 308 10.13 -10.26 26.19
N GLU A 309 9.88 -11.39 25.53
CA GLU A 309 10.50 -12.68 25.84
C GLU A 309 12.02 -12.66 25.63
N ASN A 310 12.48 -12.13 24.49
CA ASN A 310 13.90 -11.98 24.19
C ASN A 310 14.60 -11.10 25.23
N PHE A 311 13.95 -10.00 25.64
CA PHE A 311 14.46 -9.11 26.68
C PHE A 311 14.58 -9.83 28.03
N LYS A 312 13.54 -10.55 28.46
CA LYS A 312 13.57 -11.38 29.68
C LYS A 312 14.68 -12.43 29.62
N ARG A 313 14.84 -13.11 28.47
CA ARG A 313 15.91 -14.09 28.25
C ARG A 313 17.30 -13.46 28.41
N VAL A 314 17.55 -12.30 27.80
CA VAL A 314 18.85 -11.63 27.91
C VAL A 314 19.11 -11.17 29.35
N LYS A 315 18.10 -10.57 30.00
CA LYS A 315 18.19 -10.10 31.39
C LYS A 315 18.55 -11.23 32.36
N ASN A 316 17.95 -12.42 32.18
CA ASN A 316 18.13 -13.56 33.08
C ASN A 316 19.31 -14.49 32.71
N SER A 317 20.03 -14.20 31.61
CA SER A 317 21.17 -15.03 31.19
C SER A 317 22.37 -14.91 32.13
N CYS A 318 23.25 -15.92 32.15
CA CYS A 318 24.51 -15.87 32.88
C CYS A 318 25.51 -14.91 32.21
N LYS A 319 26.30 -14.17 33.00
CA LYS A 319 27.32 -13.25 32.48
C LYS A 319 28.53 -13.98 31.91
N SER A 320 29.02 -13.50 30.77
CA SER A 320 30.24 -14.01 30.12
C SER A 320 31.50 -13.25 30.54
N VAL A 321 31.35 -12.08 31.19
CA VAL A 321 32.48 -11.28 31.68
C VAL A 321 32.86 -11.75 33.08
N ARG A 322 34.17 -11.87 33.34
CA ARG A 322 34.72 -12.24 34.66
C ARG A 322 34.24 -11.26 35.74
N LYS A 323 34.24 -11.71 37.00
CA LYS A 323 33.91 -10.84 38.14
C LYS A 323 34.93 -9.71 38.22
N ILE A 324 34.46 -8.47 38.10
CA ILE A 324 35.27 -7.25 38.19
C ILE A 324 34.99 -6.59 39.53
N ASP A 325 36.03 -6.18 40.24
CA ASP A 325 35.90 -5.32 41.42
C ASP A 325 35.47 -3.92 40.97
N LEU A 326 34.23 -3.56 41.34
CA LEU A 326 33.58 -2.33 40.89
C LEU A 326 34.33 -1.07 41.35
N ASN A 327 34.85 -1.05 42.58
CA ASN A 327 35.48 0.15 43.12
C ASN A 327 36.85 0.38 42.46
N LYS A 328 37.65 -0.69 42.33
CA LYS A 328 38.94 -0.63 41.63
C LYS A 328 38.77 -0.26 40.16
N ALA A 329 37.72 -0.76 39.50
CA ALA A 329 37.45 -0.42 38.10
C ALA A 329 37.12 1.06 37.91
N ILE A 330 36.36 1.68 38.83
CA ILE A 330 36.03 3.10 38.78
C ILE A 330 37.25 3.97 39.06
N GLU A 331 38.04 3.65 40.09
CA GLU A 331 39.28 4.40 40.37
C GLU A 331 40.26 4.31 39.20
N TRP A 332 40.44 3.11 38.65
CA TRP A 332 41.28 2.90 37.48
C TRP A 332 40.79 3.72 36.28
N VAL A 333 39.49 3.72 35.98
CA VAL A 333 38.97 4.45 34.81
C VAL A 333 39.05 5.96 34.99
N LYS A 334 38.88 6.47 36.23
CA LYS A 334 39.09 7.89 36.55
C LYS A 334 40.51 8.34 36.25
N GLY A 335 41.52 7.51 36.54
CA GLY A 335 42.91 7.81 36.18
C GLY A 335 43.19 7.75 34.67
N GLN A 336 42.36 7.05 33.89
CA GLN A 336 42.53 6.87 32.44
C GLN A 336 41.75 7.88 31.60
N ILE A 337 40.78 8.59 32.17
CA ILE A 337 39.95 9.57 31.48
C ILE A 337 40.30 10.94 32.04
N LYS A 338 40.55 11.92 31.17
CA LYS A 338 40.85 13.32 31.56
C LYS A 338 39.62 14.08 32.12
N ILE A 339 38.56 13.37 32.52
CA ILE A 339 37.26 13.94 32.87
C ILE A 339 36.79 13.31 34.17
N THR A 340 36.38 14.15 35.13
CA THR A 340 35.76 13.72 36.37
C THR A 340 34.32 13.29 36.10
N LEU A 341 34.01 12.01 36.37
CA LEU A 341 32.66 11.48 36.25
C LEU A 341 31.77 12.06 37.36
N ALA A 342 30.56 12.48 37.01
CA ALA A 342 29.54 12.85 38.00
C ALA A 342 28.99 11.61 38.71
N LYS A 343 28.42 11.77 39.92
CA LYS A 343 27.87 10.65 40.73
C LYS A 343 26.94 9.71 39.94
N LYS A 344 25.99 10.25 39.16
CA LYS A 344 25.08 9.44 38.32
C LYS A 344 25.80 8.73 37.17
N GLN A 345 26.87 9.29 36.63
CA GLN A 345 27.69 8.65 35.60
C GLN A 345 28.51 7.49 36.20
N GLU A 346 29.07 7.67 37.39
CA GLU A 346 29.74 6.59 38.12
C GLU A 346 28.77 5.44 38.45
N GLU A 347 27.57 5.77 38.89
CA GLU A 347 26.51 4.79 39.13
C GLU A 347 26.16 4.01 37.85
N ALA A 348 26.02 4.70 36.71
CA ALA A 348 25.78 4.06 35.43
C ALA A 348 26.92 3.11 35.03
N VAL A 349 28.19 3.52 35.22
CA VAL A 349 29.34 2.65 34.95
C VAL A 349 29.33 1.43 35.89
N LYS A 350 29.08 1.60 37.20
CA LYS A 350 28.98 0.48 38.15
C LYS A 350 27.85 -0.48 37.77
N LYS A 351 26.66 0.05 37.45
CA LYS A 351 25.51 -0.74 37.00
C LYS A 351 25.80 -1.48 35.70
N SER A 352 26.55 -0.91 34.76
CA SER A 352 26.88 -1.59 33.50
C SER A 352 27.74 -2.85 33.69
N LEU A 353 28.54 -2.90 34.76
CA LEU A 353 29.36 -4.06 35.11
C LEU A 353 28.55 -5.08 35.93
N LYS A 354 27.52 -4.62 36.66
CA LYS A 354 26.68 -5.44 37.55
C LYS A 354 25.42 -5.99 36.87
N GLU A 355 24.83 -5.30 35.92
CA GLU A 355 23.58 -5.69 35.29
C GLU A 355 23.82 -6.28 33.91
N LYS A 356 22.88 -7.11 33.45
CA LYS A 356 22.92 -7.69 32.10
C LYS A 356 22.47 -6.73 31.01
N VAL A 357 21.52 -5.88 31.36
CA VAL A 357 20.95 -4.87 30.49
C VAL A 357 20.89 -3.58 31.30
N LEU A 358 21.38 -2.49 30.70
CA LEU A 358 21.32 -1.16 31.29
C LEU A 358 20.78 -0.20 30.22
N ILE A 359 19.72 0.52 30.57
CA ILE A 359 19.20 1.62 29.76
C ILE A 359 19.69 2.92 30.38
N ILE A 360 20.36 3.74 29.59
CA ILE A 360 20.83 5.07 30.00
C ILE A 360 20.09 6.10 29.17
N THR A 361 19.24 6.89 29.83
CA THR A 361 18.53 8.00 29.22
C THR A 361 19.19 9.33 29.62
N GLY A 362 19.03 10.36 28.78
CA GLY A 362 19.50 11.70 29.09
C GLY A 362 19.47 12.60 27.87
N GLY A 363 19.25 13.90 28.07
CA GLY A 363 19.23 14.91 27.01
C GLY A 363 20.60 15.14 26.34
N PRO A 364 20.67 16.00 25.31
CA PRO A 364 21.95 16.45 24.74
C PRO A 364 22.89 17.00 25.82
N GLY A 365 24.19 16.76 25.70
CA GLY A 365 25.20 17.32 26.61
C GLY A 365 25.36 16.63 27.98
N THR A 366 24.55 15.63 28.33
CA THR A 366 24.63 14.94 29.65
C THR A 366 25.82 13.99 29.84
N GLY A 367 26.77 13.98 28.90
CA GLY A 367 27.98 13.14 28.99
C GLY A 367 27.76 11.64 28.77
N LYS A 368 26.71 11.24 28.03
CA LYS A 368 26.47 9.82 27.67
C LYS A 368 27.69 9.18 26.97
N THR A 369 28.36 9.92 26.09
CA THR A 369 29.58 9.49 25.41
C THR A 369 30.70 9.19 26.41
N THR A 370 30.85 10.02 27.45
CA THR A 370 31.82 9.80 28.52
C THR A 370 31.55 8.50 29.28
N ILE A 371 30.28 8.18 29.55
CA ILE A 371 29.88 6.91 30.18
C ILE A 371 30.26 5.73 29.28
N ILE A 372 29.90 5.79 27.99
CA ILE A 372 30.23 4.75 27.02
C ILE A 372 31.75 4.51 26.97
N ASN A 373 32.54 5.58 26.91
CA ASN A 373 34.00 5.50 26.87
C ASN A 373 34.60 4.87 28.13
N ALA A 374 34.05 5.18 29.30
CA ALA A 374 34.45 4.56 30.55
C ALA A 374 34.16 3.06 30.57
N ILE A 375 32.96 2.66 30.15
CA ILE A 375 32.56 1.25 30.07
C ILE A 375 33.47 0.49 29.10
N ILE A 376 33.72 1.04 27.92
CA ILE A 376 34.58 0.41 26.91
C ILE A 376 36.00 0.22 27.44
N LYS A 377 36.60 1.23 28.09
CA LYS A 377 37.96 1.14 28.64
C LYS A 377 38.07 0.02 29.69
N ILE A 378 37.10 -0.07 30.61
CA ILE A 378 37.08 -1.12 31.65
C ILE A 378 36.93 -2.51 31.01
N LEU A 379 35.98 -2.67 30.09
CA LEU A 379 35.72 -3.96 29.43
C LEU A 379 36.89 -4.40 28.52
N LYS A 380 37.56 -3.46 27.83
CA LYS A 380 38.79 -3.74 27.08
C LYS A 380 39.90 -4.24 27.99
N LYS A 381 40.11 -3.62 29.16
CA LYS A 381 41.10 -4.08 30.15
C LYS A 381 40.77 -5.48 30.68
N ALA A 382 39.48 -5.79 30.81
CA ALA A 382 38.99 -7.13 31.15
C ALA A 382 39.03 -8.15 29.99
N LYS A 383 39.59 -7.77 28.82
CA LYS A 383 39.68 -8.57 27.59
C LYS A 383 38.31 -9.07 27.08
N ALA A 384 37.24 -8.32 27.34
CA ALA A 384 35.92 -8.62 26.81
C ALA A 384 35.82 -8.25 25.32
N LYS A 385 35.07 -9.04 24.54
CA LYS A 385 34.69 -8.67 23.18
C LYS A 385 33.57 -7.64 23.23
N ILE A 386 33.77 -6.50 22.56
CA ILE A 386 32.83 -5.38 22.56
C ILE A 386 32.35 -5.16 21.12
N LEU A 387 31.04 -5.06 20.95
CA LEU A 387 30.40 -4.70 19.69
C LEU A 387 29.57 -3.45 19.94
N LEU A 388 29.77 -2.44 19.09
CA LEU A 388 29.04 -1.18 19.12
C LEU A 388 28.07 -1.15 17.94
N ALA A 389 26.85 -0.71 18.18
CA ALA A 389 25.80 -0.64 17.16
C ALA A 389 24.94 0.61 17.38
N ALA A 390 24.45 1.17 16.28
CA ALA A 390 23.50 2.28 16.29
C ALA A 390 22.48 2.07 15.16
N PRO A 391 21.24 2.56 15.30
CA PRO A 391 20.19 2.38 14.30
C PRO A 391 20.44 3.14 12.99
N THR A 392 21.32 4.14 12.98
CA THR A 392 21.64 4.95 11.79
C THR A 392 23.14 5.09 11.60
N GLY A 393 23.58 5.21 10.34
CA GLY A 393 25.01 5.34 10.01
C GLY A 393 25.68 6.58 10.61
N ARG A 394 24.97 7.71 10.70
CA ARG A 394 25.49 8.94 11.32
C ARG A 394 25.73 8.76 12.82
N ALA A 395 24.84 8.05 13.52
CA ALA A 395 25.02 7.75 14.94
C ALA A 395 26.17 6.75 15.14
N ALA A 396 26.30 5.74 14.26
CA ALA A 396 27.40 4.79 14.31
C ALA A 396 28.77 5.47 14.13
N LYS A 397 28.90 6.39 13.17
CA LYS A 397 30.16 7.14 12.95
C LYS A 397 30.57 7.94 14.19
N ARG A 398 29.63 8.67 14.80
CA ARG A 398 29.88 9.40 16.05
C ARG A 398 30.24 8.47 17.22
N MET A 399 29.68 7.27 17.25
CA MET A 399 29.98 6.26 18.27
C MET A 399 31.35 5.63 18.06
N SER A 400 31.84 5.50 16.82
CA SER A 400 33.20 4.99 16.54
C SER A 400 34.30 6.00 16.80
N GLU A 401 33.97 7.29 16.77
CA GLU A 401 34.88 8.40 17.10
C GLU A 401 35.04 8.61 18.62
N ALA A 402 34.16 7.99 19.42
CA ALA A 402 34.16 8.04 20.88
C ALA A 402 35.10 6.98 21.47
#